data_AF-A0A840HVH7-F1
#
_entry.id   AF-A0A840HVH7-F1
#
_cell.length_a   1.000
_cell.length_b   1.000
_cell.length_c   1.000
_cell.angle_alpha   90.00
_cell.angle_beta   90.00
_cell.angle_gamma   90.00
#
_symmetry.space_group_name_H-M   'P 1'
#
loop_
_entity.id
_entity.type
_entity.pdbx_description
1 polymer ?
#
loop_
_entity_poly.entity_id
_entity_poly.type
_entity_poly.pdbx_seq_one_letter_code
_entity_poly.pdbx_strand_id
1 'polypeptide(L)'
;MIDRLSRNLHGKSVRLVAALQANLRSIAAIWMLIISFACGLRLAFAVTHIDPGLGVVSNALPYVAVTMAPVATLFFALRMFPSGQLYAQPAIRLSRYGRWRRVNCLDARALPAFGATGLMASLLVGMLLNVPVRTAEFLVAIPALGSHAPGWYQALFHVMVADVVILTSLYVFAFVMAIRLVPFFPRFLVLVWGMDLLAQLSIAKLVASVSGVPMPVERALLDLLEGNLKKVLISAAIWLPYLILSDRVNITYRQRISK
;
A
#
# COMPACT_ATOMS: atom_id res chain seq x y z
N MET A 1 -0.01 -25.19 -27.32
CA MET A 1 1.09 -24.60 -26.50
C MET A 1 0.58 -23.52 -25.55
N ILE A 2 -0.25 -22.58 -26.02
CA ILE A 2 -0.88 -21.51 -25.24
C ILE A 2 -1.70 -22.03 -24.03
N ASP A 3 -2.46 -23.11 -24.19
CA ASP A 3 -3.28 -23.67 -23.08
C ASP A 3 -2.45 -24.32 -21.95
N ARG A 4 -1.25 -24.80 -22.26
CA ARG A 4 -0.32 -25.30 -21.24
C ARG A 4 0.32 -24.13 -20.49
N LEU A 5 0.68 -23.07 -21.21
CA LEU A 5 1.22 -21.85 -20.62
C LEU A 5 0.20 -21.19 -19.68
N SER A 6 -1.05 -21.04 -20.12
CA SER A 6 -2.15 -20.46 -19.34
C SER A 6 -2.42 -21.27 -18.06
N ARG A 7 -2.50 -22.61 -18.15
CA ARG A 7 -2.66 -23.47 -16.98
C ARG A 7 -1.50 -23.38 -16.00
N ASN A 8 -0.26 -23.35 -16.50
CA ASN A 8 0.93 -23.19 -15.66
C ASN A 8 0.95 -21.82 -14.96
N LEU A 9 0.62 -20.74 -15.66
CA LEU A 9 0.52 -19.39 -15.08
C LEU A 9 -0.60 -19.29 -14.05
N HIS A 10 -1.76 -19.89 -14.33
CA HIS A 10 -2.86 -19.95 -13.38
C HIS A 10 -2.46 -20.71 -12.12
N GLY A 11 -1.87 -21.90 -12.25
CA GLY A 11 -1.36 -22.69 -11.12
C GLY A 11 -0.32 -21.94 -10.29
N LYS A 12 0.61 -21.23 -10.93
CA LYS A 12 1.56 -20.35 -10.24
C LYS A 12 0.86 -19.23 -9.46
N SER A 13 -0.15 -18.57 -10.05
CA SER A 13 -0.88 -17.49 -9.39
C SER A 13 -1.68 -17.98 -8.18
N VAL A 14 -2.28 -19.18 -8.26
CA VAL A 14 -2.98 -19.82 -7.15
C VAL A 14 -2.00 -20.12 -6.01
N ARG A 15 -0.86 -20.76 -6.32
CA ARG A 15 0.19 -21.05 -5.34
C ARG A 15 0.73 -19.78 -4.70
N LEU A 16 0.92 -18.71 -5.47
CA LEU A 16 1.39 -17.43 -4.97
C LEU A 16 0.42 -16.82 -3.97
N VAL A 17 -0.87 -16.76 -4.29
CA VAL A 17 -1.89 -16.21 -3.37
C VAL A 17 -2.02 -17.07 -2.12
N ALA A 18 -2.01 -18.39 -2.27
CA ALA A 18 -2.04 -19.31 -1.13
C ALA A 18 -0.78 -19.16 -0.24
N ALA A 19 0.40 -19.04 -0.85
CA ALA A 19 1.65 -18.81 -0.14
C ALA A 19 1.65 -17.46 0.57
N LEU A 20 1.14 -16.40 -0.06
CA LEU A 20 0.97 -15.09 0.57
C LEU A 20 0.07 -15.19 1.79
N GLN A 21 -1.10 -15.83 1.67
CA GLN A 21 -2.04 -16.03 2.79
C GLN A 21 -1.42 -16.81 3.95
N ALA A 22 -0.72 -17.91 3.65
CA ALA A 22 -0.11 -18.77 4.66
C ALA A 22 1.08 -18.10 5.37
N ASN A 23 1.87 -17.32 4.64
CA ASN A 23 3.12 -16.74 5.13
C ASN A 23 3.00 -15.26 5.56
N LEU A 24 1.79 -14.69 5.69
CA LEU A 24 1.63 -13.28 6.08
C LEU A 24 2.39 -12.91 7.35
N ARG A 25 2.39 -13.81 8.35
CA ARG A 25 3.13 -13.60 9.61
C ARG A 25 4.64 -13.56 9.38
N SER A 26 5.16 -14.48 8.58
CA SER A 26 6.59 -14.54 8.24
C SER A 26 7.02 -13.33 7.41
N ILE A 27 6.21 -12.91 6.43
CA ILE A 27 6.44 -11.70 5.63
C ILE A 27 6.51 -10.47 6.55
N ALA A 28 5.56 -10.34 7.48
CA ALA A 28 5.57 -9.25 8.46
C ALA A 28 6.78 -9.30 9.39
N ALA A 29 7.20 -10.48 9.84
CA ALA A 29 8.37 -10.64 10.70
C ALA A 29 9.69 -10.28 9.98
N ILE A 30 9.86 -10.78 8.75
CA ILE A 30 11.01 -10.44 7.89
C ILE A 30 11.04 -8.93 7.63
N TRP A 31 9.88 -8.35 7.34
CA TRP A 31 9.72 -6.92 7.14
C TRP A 31 10.15 -6.11 8.38
N MET A 32 9.61 -6.46 9.55
CA MET A 32 9.99 -5.81 10.80
C MET A 32 11.49 -5.90 11.05
N LEU A 33 12.10 -7.06 10.82
CA LEU A 33 13.53 -7.26 11.02
C LEU A 33 14.36 -6.36 10.10
N ILE A 34 14.06 -6.36 8.80
CA ILE A 34 14.81 -5.57 7.80
C ILE A 34 14.68 -4.07 8.08
N ILE A 35 13.47 -3.58 8.34
CA ILE A 35 13.25 -2.15 8.55
C ILE A 35 13.73 -1.70 9.92
N SER A 36 13.53 -2.50 10.97
CA SER A 36 14.09 -2.18 12.30
C SER A 36 15.61 -2.09 12.22
N PHE A 37 16.25 -2.99 11.48
CA PHE A 37 17.70 -2.94 11.25
C PHE A 37 18.10 -1.69 10.45
N ALA A 38 17.41 -1.36 9.36
CA ALA A 38 17.70 -0.16 8.56
C ALA A 38 17.48 1.15 9.34
N CYS A 39 16.42 1.24 10.13
CA CYS A 39 16.16 2.35 11.03
C CYS A 39 17.21 2.45 12.14
N GLY A 40 17.61 1.31 12.72
CA GLY A 40 18.67 1.23 13.73
C GLY A 40 20.01 1.73 13.18
N LEU A 41 20.38 1.31 11.96
CA LEU A 41 21.56 1.83 11.27
C LEU A 41 21.46 3.34 11.03
N ARG A 42 20.30 3.84 10.59
CA ARG A 42 20.08 5.27 10.37
C ARG A 42 20.23 6.09 11.65
N LEU A 43 19.74 5.58 12.78
CA LEU A 43 19.88 6.23 14.08
C LEU A 43 21.30 6.13 14.64
N ALA A 44 22.00 5.02 14.41
CA ALA A 44 23.40 4.82 14.84
C ALA A 44 24.37 5.75 14.09
N PHE A 45 24.08 6.03 12.82
CA PHE A 45 24.85 6.95 11.97
C PHE A 45 24.09 8.25 11.71
N ALA A 46 23.51 8.83 12.78
CA ALA A 46 22.86 10.13 12.69
C ALA A 46 23.88 11.22 12.34
N VAL A 47 23.48 12.15 11.46
CA VAL A 47 24.38 13.21 10.94
C VAL A 47 24.66 14.28 12.00
N THR A 48 23.76 14.44 12.97
CA THR A 48 23.93 15.36 14.09
C THR A 48 23.76 14.63 15.41
N HIS A 49 24.41 15.16 16.46
CA HIS A 49 24.39 14.58 17.79
C HIS A 49 22.94 14.45 18.30
N ILE A 50 22.62 13.29 18.88
CA ILE A 50 21.33 13.04 19.52
C ILE A 50 21.54 13.20 21.03
N ASP A 51 20.84 14.15 21.64
CA ASP A 51 20.95 14.37 23.08
C ASP A 51 20.47 13.12 23.86
N PRO A 52 21.30 12.60 24.79
CA PRO A 52 20.92 11.45 25.60
C PRO A 52 19.71 11.76 26.49
N GLY A 53 18.83 10.77 26.67
CA GLY A 53 17.60 10.90 27.46
C GLY A 53 16.34 10.97 26.59
N LEU A 54 15.44 11.92 26.87
CA LEU A 54 14.16 12.05 26.16
C LEU A 54 14.31 12.40 24.66
N GLY A 55 15.43 13.02 24.28
CA GLY A 55 15.75 13.32 22.87
C GLY A 55 15.91 12.06 22.01
N VAL A 56 16.41 10.96 22.58
CA VAL A 56 16.51 9.67 21.90
C VAL A 56 15.12 9.12 21.58
N VAL A 57 14.19 9.21 22.55
CA VAL A 57 12.82 8.71 22.38
C VAL A 57 12.09 9.50 21.30
N SER A 58 12.16 10.84 21.35
CA SER A 58 11.53 11.71 20.35
C SER A 58 12.02 11.44 18.93
N ASN A 59 13.32 11.20 18.76
CA ASN A 59 13.90 10.89 17.45
C ASN A 59 13.61 9.46 16.98
N ALA A 60 13.46 8.50 17.90
CA ALA A 60 13.15 7.10 17.57
C ALA A 60 11.67 6.88 17.20
N LEU A 61 10.74 7.64 17.81
CA LEU A 61 9.29 7.48 17.63
C LEU A 61 8.83 7.44 16.14
N PRO A 62 9.28 8.36 15.26
CA PRO A 62 8.96 8.31 13.83
C PRO A 62 9.35 6.99 13.15
N TYR A 63 10.54 6.47 13.44
CA TYR A 63 11.04 5.22 12.85
C TYR A 63 10.30 4.00 13.40
N VAL A 64 9.95 4.03 14.69
CA VAL A 64 9.07 3.02 15.29
C VAL A 64 7.70 3.04 14.60
N ALA A 65 7.13 4.21 14.35
CA ALA A 65 5.86 4.34 13.65
C ALA A 65 5.93 3.78 12.21
N VAL A 66 6.96 4.14 11.44
CA VAL A 66 7.20 3.62 10.08
C VAL A 66 7.29 2.08 10.06
N THR A 67 7.90 1.48 11.07
CA THR A 67 8.06 0.03 11.17
C THR A 67 6.78 -0.66 11.63
N MET A 68 6.17 -0.16 12.70
CA MET A 68 5.09 -0.84 13.42
C MET A 68 3.71 -0.58 12.84
N ALA A 69 3.47 0.60 12.26
CA ALA A 69 2.15 0.96 11.73
C ALA A 69 1.63 -0.03 10.66
N PRO A 70 2.35 -0.34 9.57
CA PRO A 70 1.85 -1.29 8.57
C PRO A 70 1.60 -2.68 9.15
N VAL A 71 2.40 -3.10 10.13
CA VAL A 71 2.24 -4.41 10.80
C VAL A 71 1.01 -4.41 11.71
N ALA A 72 0.82 -3.35 12.50
CA ALA A 72 -0.36 -3.17 13.32
C ALA A 72 -1.62 -3.13 12.46
N THR A 73 -1.59 -2.42 11.33
CA THR A 73 -2.69 -2.38 10.36
C THR A 73 -2.95 -3.75 9.72
N LEU A 74 -1.91 -4.53 9.41
CA LEU A 74 -2.07 -5.90 8.92
C LEU A 74 -2.85 -6.75 9.94
N PHE A 75 -2.42 -6.76 11.20
CA PHE A 75 -3.10 -7.54 12.24
C PHE A 75 -4.52 -7.04 12.53
N PHE A 76 -4.71 -5.73 12.56
CA PHE A 76 -6.01 -5.09 12.73
C PHE A 76 -6.97 -5.50 11.59
N ALA A 77 -6.53 -5.37 10.33
CA ALA A 77 -7.33 -5.73 9.17
C ALA A 77 -7.63 -7.23 9.11
N LEU A 78 -6.68 -8.09 9.49
CA LEU A 78 -6.89 -9.55 9.55
C LEU A 78 -7.92 -9.95 10.62
N ARG A 79 -8.01 -9.19 11.73
CA ARG A 79 -9.06 -9.37 12.75
C ARG A 79 -10.41 -8.84 12.27
N MET A 80 -10.42 -7.69 11.60
CA MET A 80 -11.64 -7.08 11.05
C MET A 80 -12.25 -7.91 9.92
N PHE A 81 -11.41 -8.57 9.11
CA PHE A 81 -11.82 -9.39 7.98
C PHE A 81 -11.34 -10.85 8.13
N PRO A 82 -12.04 -11.66 8.95
CA PRO A 82 -11.70 -13.07 9.12
C PRO A 82 -11.91 -13.88 7.84
N SER A 83 -11.16 -14.97 7.68
CA SER A 83 -11.30 -15.90 6.55
C SER A 83 -12.66 -16.58 6.55
N GLY A 84 -13.20 -16.81 5.35
CA GLY A 84 -14.36 -17.67 5.15
C GLY A 84 -15.72 -16.99 5.36
N GLN A 85 -15.76 -15.77 5.89
CA GLN A 85 -17.02 -15.05 6.06
C GLN A 85 -17.69 -14.67 4.72
N LEU A 86 -19.02 -14.55 4.77
CA LEU A 86 -19.84 -14.06 3.68
C LEU A 86 -20.09 -12.57 3.93
N TYR A 87 -19.46 -11.72 3.13
CA TYR A 87 -19.64 -10.28 3.25
C TYR A 87 -20.87 -9.82 2.45
N ALA A 88 -21.68 -8.97 3.08
CA ALA A 88 -22.81 -8.33 2.41
C ALA A 88 -22.31 -7.39 1.30
N GLN A 89 -23.08 -7.31 0.21
CA GLN A 89 -22.79 -6.39 -0.88
C GLN A 89 -23.14 -4.94 -0.49
N PRO A 90 -22.33 -3.93 -0.85
CA PRO A 90 -22.63 -2.54 -0.58
C PRO A 90 -23.94 -2.08 -1.26
N ALA A 91 -24.72 -1.27 -0.54
CA ALA A 91 -25.99 -0.71 -1.03
C ALA A 91 -25.79 0.22 -2.25
N ILE A 92 -24.81 1.13 -2.16
CA ILE A 92 -24.43 2.03 -3.26
C ILE A 92 -23.57 1.25 -4.24
N ARG A 93 -23.81 1.37 -5.56
CA ARG A 93 -23.12 0.60 -6.62
C ARG A 93 -22.58 1.54 -7.71
N LEU A 94 -21.29 1.84 -7.65
CA LEU A 94 -20.62 2.83 -8.53
C LEU A 94 -20.42 2.35 -9.97
N SER A 95 -20.20 1.04 -10.21
CA SER A 95 -20.07 0.52 -11.58
C SER A 95 -21.40 -0.01 -12.11
N ARG A 96 -21.99 0.74 -13.04
CA ARG A 96 -23.16 0.33 -13.86
C ARG A 96 -22.78 0.03 -15.32
N TYR A 97 -21.56 0.32 -15.75
CA TYR A 97 -21.11 0.07 -17.12
C TYR A 97 -20.99 -1.42 -17.41
N GLY A 98 -21.76 -1.92 -18.39
CA GLY A 98 -21.77 -3.32 -18.85
C GLY A 98 -23.11 -4.04 -18.61
N ARG A 99 -23.36 -5.11 -19.39
CA ARG A 99 -24.58 -5.95 -19.27
C ARG A 99 -24.40 -7.00 -18.17
N TRP A 100 -24.49 -6.59 -16.90
CA TRP A 100 -24.23 -7.47 -15.76
C TRP A 100 -25.50 -8.15 -15.22
N ARG A 101 -25.44 -9.48 -15.01
CA ARG A 101 -26.45 -10.24 -14.24
C ARG A 101 -25.96 -10.45 -12.81
N ARG A 102 -26.85 -10.27 -11.84
CA ARG A 102 -26.57 -10.55 -10.42
C ARG A 102 -26.58 -12.05 -10.18
N VAL A 103 -25.68 -12.51 -9.32
CA VAL A 103 -25.56 -13.91 -8.93
C VAL A 103 -25.50 -13.99 -7.40
N ASN A 104 -26.02 -15.06 -6.82
CA ASN A 104 -25.91 -15.28 -5.37
C ASN A 104 -24.44 -15.55 -4.99
N CYS A 105 -24.12 -15.36 -3.72
CA CYS A 105 -22.74 -15.56 -3.25
C CYS A 105 -22.24 -17.00 -3.44
N LEU A 106 -23.11 -18.00 -3.28
CA LEU A 106 -22.74 -19.42 -3.45
C LEU A 106 -22.46 -19.74 -4.92
N ASP A 107 -23.36 -19.34 -5.80
CA ASP A 107 -23.22 -19.49 -7.25
C ASP A 107 -21.95 -18.78 -7.76
N ALA A 108 -21.66 -17.58 -7.25
CA ALA A 108 -20.44 -16.85 -7.60
C ALA A 108 -19.16 -17.61 -7.21
N ARG A 109 -19.16 -18.33 -6.07
CA ARG A 109 -18.02 -19.14 -5.60
C ARG A 109 -17.82 -20.42 -6.40
N ALA A 110 -18.89 -20.95 -7.00
CA ALA A 110 -18.83 -22.12 -7.87
C ALA A 110 -18.18 -21.83 -9.24
N LEU A 111 -18.07 -20.55 -9.62
CA LEU A 111 -17.49 -20.16 -10.90
C LEU A 111 -15.96 -20.24 -10.88
N PRO A 112 -15.31 -20.76 -11.94
CA PRO A 112 -13.85 -20.90 -12.03
C PRO A 112 -13.12 -19.54 -12.04
N ALA A 113 -13.83 -18.45 -12.36
CA ALA A 113 -13.30 -17.10 -12.34
C ALA A 113 -13.33 -16.46 -10.94
N PHE A 114 -13.83 -17.13 -9.90
CA PHE A 114 -13.86 -16.60 -8.54
C PHE A 114 -12.47 -16.61 -7.89
N GLY A 115 -12.14 -15.55 -7.16
CA GLY A 115 -10.94 -15.47 -6.32
C GLY A 115 -9.85 -14.53 -6.86
N ALA A 116 -8.87 -14.25 -6.01
CA ALA A 116 -7.82 -13.24 -6.24
C ALA A 116 -6.62 -13.75 -7.06
N THR A 117 -6.86 -14.59 -8.06
CA THR A 117 -5.81 -15.23 -8.90
C THR A 117 -5.62 -14.52 -10.25
N GLY A 118 -4.64 -14.96 -11.04
CA GLY A 118 -4.30 -14.35 -12.33
C GLY A 118 -3.75 -12.92 -12.16
N LEU A 119 -4.26 -11.97 -12.95
CA LEU A 119 -3.85 -10.57 -12.89
C LEU A 119 -4.16 -9.90 -11.54
N MET A 120 -5.12 -10.44 -10.79
CA MET A 120 -5.39 -9.97 -9.42
C MET A 120 -4.24 -10.31 -8.47
N ALA A 121 -3.51 -11.40 -8.71
CA ALA A 121 -2.36 -11.79 -7.89
C ALA A 121 -1.19 -10.82 -8.08
N SER A 122 -0.95 -10.32 -9.29
CA SER A 122 0.07 -9.27 -9.51
C SER A 122 -0.33 -7.94 -8.89
N LEU A 123 -1.63 -7.59 -8.86
CA LEU A 123 -2.11 -6.42 -8.09
C LEU A 123 -1.85 -6.58 -6.58
N LEU A 124 -2.14 -7.77 -6.02
CA LEU A 124 -1.84 -8.08 -4.62
C LEU A 124 -0.36 -7.91 -4.30
N VAL A 125 0.51 -8.46 -5.15
CA VAL A 125 1.97 -8.29 -5.01
C VAL A 125 2.36 -6.82 -5.15
N GLY A 126 1.80 -6.09 -6.12
CA GLY A 126 2.07 -4.67 -6.30
C GLY A 126 1.72 -3.83 -5.07
N MET A 127 0.55 -4.07 -4.46
CA MET A 127 0.16 -3.39 -3.22
C MET A 127 1.10 -3.74 -2.06
N LEU A 128 1.51 -5.00 -1.95
CA LEU A 128 2.45 -5.42 -0.91
C LEU A 128 3.85 -4.84 -1.11
N LEU A 129 4.31 -4.75 -2.37
CA LEU A 129 5.61 -4.15 -2.74
C LEU A 129 5.64 -2.62 -2.61
N ASN A 130 4.48 -1.96 -2.62
CA ASN A 130 4.41 -0.53 -2.37
C ASN A 130 5.00 -0.18 -0.98
N VAL A 131 4.73 -1.01 0.02
CA VAL A 131 5.20 -0.82 1.41
C VAL A 131 6.74 -0.78 1.53
N PRO A 132 7.49 -1.79 1.07
CA PRO A 132 8.95 -1.78 1.12
C PRO A 132 9.57 -0.68 0.27
N VAL A 133 9.08 -0.47 -0.95
CA VAL A 133 9.64 0.54 -1.85
C VAL A 133 9.48 1.93 -1.23
N ARG A 134 8.29 2.26 -0.73
CA ARG A 134 7.99 3.57 -0.16
C ARG A 134 8.78 3.85 1.12
N THR A 135 8.94 2.84 1.96
CA THR A 135 9.76 2.96 3.18
C THR A 135 11.24 3.13 2.84
N ALA A 136 11.75 2.39 1.84
CA ALA A 136 13.12 2.54 1.37
C ALA A 136 13.36 3.94 0.80
N GLU A 137 12.43 4.48 0.02
CA GLU A 137 12.51 5.84 -0.51
C GLU A 137 12.58 6.89 0.59
N PHE A 138 11.76 6.76 1.63
CA PHE A 138 11.85 7.60 2.82
C PHE A 138 13.21 7.49 3.50
N LEU A 139 13.67 6.26 3.76
CA LEU A 139 14.94 6.03 4.44
C LEU A 139 16.15 6.50 3.62
N VAL A 140 16.07 6.54 2.30
CA VAL A 140 17.13 7.04 1.41
C VAL A 140 17.07 8.56 1.31
N ALA A 141 15.89 9.13 1.10
CA ALA A 141 15.70 10.56 0.87
C ALA A 141 15.90 11.42 2.12
N ILE A 142 15.59 10.88 3.30
CA ILE A 142 15.53 11.67 4.54
C ILE A 142 16.60 11.17 5.52
N PRO A 143 17.65 11.97 5.78
CA PRO A 143 18.68 11.61 6.76
C PRO A 143 18.14 11.59 8.20
N ALA A 144 18.88 11.00 9.13
CA ALA A 144 18.58 11.16 10.55
C ALA A 144 19.29 12.43 11.04
N LEU A 145 18.52 13.47 11.40
CA LEU A 145 19.02 14.67 12.07
C LEU A 145 18.48 14.70 13.51
N GLY A 146 19.38 14.90 14.48
CA GLY A 146 19.10 15.13 15.89
C GLY A 146 18.65 16.57 16.21
N SER A 147 18.89 17.01 17.44
CA SER A 147 18.25 18.18 18.08
C SER A 147 18.52 19.55 17.44
N HIS A 148 19.50 19.67 16.55
CA HIS A 148 19.87 20.91 15.87
C HIS A 148 19.39 21.01 14.40
N ALA A 149 18.36 20.23 14.01
CA ALA A 149 17.82 20.30 12.65
C ALA A 149 17.13 21.65 12.36
N PRO A 150 17.32 22.26 11.17
CA PRO A 150 16.59 23.45 10.76
C PRO A 150 15.06 23.26 10.80
N GLY A 151 14.30 24.33 11.10
CA GLY A 151 12.84 24.24 11.19
C GLY A 151 12.16 23.74 9.92
N TRP A 152 12.67 24.12 8.75
CA TRP A 152 12.18 23.62 7.45
C TRP A 152 12.33 22.10 7.32
N TYR A 153 13.41 21.54 7.89
CA TYR A 153 13.68 20.11 7.86
C TYR A 153 12.71 19.35 8.76
N GLN A 154 12.49 19.85 9.98
CA GLN A 154 11.56 19.21 10.93
C GLN A 154 10.16 19.13 10.34
N ALA A 155 9.68 20.22 9.73
CA ALA A 155 8.37 20.24 9.06
C ALA A 155 8.30 19.20 7.93
N LEU A 156 9.31 19.16 7.06
CA LEU A 156 9.36 18.21 5.95
C LEU A 156 9.45 16.76 6.45
N PHE A 157 10.29 16.50 7.45
CA PHE A 157 10.47 15.19 8.06
C PHE A 157 9.16 14.64 8.60
N HIS A 158 8.43 15.41 9.42
CA HIS A 158 7.17 14.95 9.99
C HIS A 158 6.10 14.67 8.95
N VAL A 159 6.02 15.50 7.91
CA VAL A 159 5.05 15.31 6.84
C VAL A 159 5.38 14.07 6.00
N MET A 160 6.66 13.83 5.72
CA MET A 160 7.11 12.63 5.00
C MET A 160 6.94 11.34 5.83
N VAL A 161 7.17 11.41 7.14
CA VAL A 161 6.85 10.31 8.07
C VAL A 161 5.35 10.02 8.04
N ALA A 162 4.51 11.06 8.17
CA ALA A 162 3.07 10.91 8.15
C ALA A 162 2.60 10.28 6.83
N ASP A 163 3.13 10.76 5.71
CA ASP A 163 2.88 10.21 4.39
C ASP A 163 3.19 8.71 4.34
N VAL A 164 4.43 8.31 4.66
CA VAL A 164 4.87 6.90 4.64
C VAL A 164 4.01 6.05 5.55
N VAL A 165 3.81 6.45 6.80
CA VAL A 165 3.02 5.72 7.79
C VAL A 165 1.58 5.53 7.33
N ILE A 166 0.93 6.61 6.86
CA ILE A 166 -0.48 6.58 6.48
C ILE A 166 -0.66 5.72 5.23
N LEU A 167 0.07 5.97 4.14
CA LEU A 167 -0.21 5.23 2.90
C LEU A 167 0.26 3.78 2.96
N THR A 168 1.39 3.46 3.62
CA THR A 168 1.79 2.06 3.79
C THR A 168 0.73 1.28 4.56
N SER A 169 0.16 1.87 5.61
CA SER A 169 -0.96 1.29 6.36
C SER A 169 -2.19 1.09 5.48
N LEU A 170 -2.56 2.07 4.67
CA LEU A 170 -3.70 1.98 3.76
C LEU A 170 -3.52 0.94 2.66
N TYR A 171 -2.34 0.84 2.04
CA TYR A 171 -2.04 -0.21 1.06
C TYR A 171 -2.07 -1.60 1.70
N VAL A 172 -1.56 -1.76 2.92
CA VAL A 172 -1.70 -3.02 3.68
C VAL A 172 -3.17 -3.35 3.94
N PHE A 173 -3.97 -2.36 4.36
CA PHE A 173 -5.39 -2.55 4.60
C PHE A 173 -6.12 -2.97 3.31
N ALA A 174 -5.83 -2.30 2.20
CA ALA A 174 -6.37 -2.65 0.87
C ALA A 174 -5.95 -4.06 0.44
N PHE A 175 -4.70 -4.43 0.67
CA PHE A 175 -4.18 -5.77 0.41
C PHE A 175 -4.94 -6.84 1.21
N VAL A 176 -5.20 -6.61 2.49
CA VAL A 176 -5.99 -7.54 3.32
C VAL A 176 -7.43 -7.63 2.81
N MET A 177 -8.06 -6.51 2.48
CA MET A 177 -9.41 -6.53 1.90
C MET A 177 -9.46 -7.35 0.61
N ALA A 178 -8.45 -7.22 -0.26
CA ALA A 178 -8.34 -8.01 -1.48
C ALA A 178 -8.14 -9.49 -1.20
N ILE A 179 -7.18 -9.86 -0.34
CA ILE A 179 -6.86 -11.26 -0.06
C ILE A 179 -8.00 -11.98 0.69
N ARG A 180 -8.84 -11.23 1.42
CA ARG A 180 -10.05 -11.68 2.11
C ARG A 180 -11.32 -11.56 1.26
N LEU A 181 -11.20 -11.15 0.00
CA LEU A 181 -12.30 -11.05 -0.96
C LEU A 181 -13.43 -10.10 -0.50
N VAL A 182 -13.08 -9.04 0.23
CA VAL A 182 -14.03 -8.07 0.79
C VAL A 182 -14.60 -7.20 -0.35
N PRO A 183 -15.94 -7.15 -0.54
CA PRO A 183 -16.58 -6.43 -1.65
C PRO A 183 -16.19 -4.95 -1.81
N PHE A 184 -15.81 -4.29 -0.72
CA PHE A 184 -15.39 -2.89 -0.71
C PHE A 184 -13.98 -2.65 -1.28
N PHE A 185 -13.16 -3.69 -1.44
CA PHE A 185 -11.76 -3.57 -1.86
C PHE A 185 -11.56 -2.64 -3.08
N PRO A 186 -12.25 -2.81 -4.22
CA PRO A 186 -11.96 -1.99 -5.40
C PRO A 186 -12.20 -0.50 -5.18
N ARG A 187 -13.16 -0.15 -4.31
CA ARG A 187 -13.46 1.26 -3.99
C ARG A 187 -12.44 1.83 -3.03
N PHE A 188 -12.07 1.03 -2.05
CA PHE A 188 -11.06 1.40 -1.09
C PHE A 188 -9.72 1.66 -1.79
N LEU A 189 -9.31 0.81 -2.74
CA LEU A 189 -8.08 1.03 -3.50
C LEU A 189 -8.09 2.33 -4.32
N VAL A 190 -9.23 2.68 -4.94
CA VAL A 190 -9.37 3.99 -5.61
C VAL A 190 -9.25 5.15 -4.62
N LEU A 191 -9.82 5.00 -3.43
CA LEU A 191 -9.69 5.99 -2.35
C LEU A 191 -8.23 6.11 -1.90
N VAL A 192 -7.49 4.99 -1.76
CA VAL A 192 -6.06 4.99 -1.44
C VAL A 192 -5.27 5.76 -2.51
N TRP A 193 -5.48 5.48 -3.80
CA TRP A 193 -4.82 6.24 -4.87
C TRP A 193 -5.17 7.74 -4.82
N GLY A 194 -6.43 8.08 -4.56
CA GLY A 194 -6.85 9.48 -4.41
C GLY A 194 -6.15 10.18 -3.25
N MET A 195 -6.06 9.53 -2.09
CA MET A 195 -5.32 10.06 -0.95
C MET A 195 -3.81 10.15 -1.20
N ASP A 196 -3.24 9.20 -1.95
CA ASP A 196 -1.83 9.23 -2.36
C ASP A 196 -1.55 10.47 -3.21
N LEU A 197 -2.34 10.69 -4.27
CA LEU A 197 -2.24 11.89 -5.10
C LEU A 197 -2.39 13.19 -4.29
N LEU A 198 -3.39 13.24 -3.40
CA LEU A 198 -3.61 14.41 -2.55
C LEU A 198 -2.45 14.65 -1.57
N ALA A 199 -1.88 13.58 -1.01
CA ALA A 199 -0.70 13.68 -0.15
C ALA A 199 0.48 14.26 -0.93
N GLN A 200 0.84 13.72 -2.10
CA GLN A 200 1.95 14.24 -2.90
C GLN A 200 1.78 15.72 -3.25
N LEU A 201 0.58 16.14 -3.66
CA LEU A 201 0.28 17.54 -3.99
C LEU A 201 0.35 18.44 -2.76
N SER A 202 -0.10 17.96 -1.61
CA SER A 202 -0.05 18.70 -0.34
C SER A 202 1.39 18.91 0.12
N ILE A 203 2.25 17.89 0.00
CA ILE A 203 3.68 17.98 0.32
C ILE A 203 4.36 18.98 -0.61
N ALA A 204 4.12 18.89 -1.92
CA ALA A 204 4.69 19.83 -2.90
C ALA A 204 4.32 21.29 -2.57
N LYS A 205 3.04 21.54 -2.24
CA LYS A 205 2.56 22.87 -1.86
C LYS A 205 3.20 23.35 -0.56
N LEU A 206 3.34 22.46 0.44
CA LEU A 206 3.98 22.80 1.70
C LEU A 206 5.44 23.20 1.47
N VAL A 207 6.18 22.43 0.69
CA VAL A 207 7.60 22.71 0.39
C VAL A 207 7.77 24.05 -0.29
N ALA A 208 6.91 24.36 -1.28
CA ALA A 208 6.92 25.65 -1.95
C ALA A 208 6.58 26.83 -1.01
N SER A 209 5.91 26.58 0.12
CA SER A 209 5.56 27.61 1.11
C SER A 209 6.61 27.81 2.21
N VAL A 210 7.53 26.86 2.38
CA VAL A 210 8.56 26.95 3.43
C VAL A 210 9.75 27.74 2.90
N SER A 211 10.01 28.90 3.49
CA SER A 211 11.18 29.70 3.16
C SER A 211 12.46 29.07 3.74
N GLY A 212 13.58 29.24 3.03
CA GLY A 212 14.90 28.80 3.52
C GLY A 212 15.26 27.33 3.25
N VAL A 213 14.50 26.62 2.40
CA VAL A 213 14.92 25.31 1.89
C VAL A 213 16.07 25.50 0.90
N PRO A 214 17.22 24.81 1.07
CA PRO A 214 18.31 24.87 0.09
C PRO A 214 17.86 24.32 -1.26
N MET A 215 18.20 25.01 -2.35
CA MET A 215 17.84 24.62 -3.73
C MET A 215 18.16 23.14 -4.08
N PRO A 216 19.29 22.54 -3.65
CA PRO A 216 19.54 21.12 -3.90
C PRO A 216 18.53 20.18 -3.24
N VAL A 217 18.05 20.53 -2.03
CA VAL A 217 17.07 19.75 -1.28
C VAL A 217 15.69 19.88 -1.92
N GLU A 218 15.33 21.08 -2.35
CA GLU A 218 14.08 21.33 -3.07
C GLU A 218 14.00 20.48 -4.35
N ARG A 219 15.04 20.49 -5.18
CA ARG A 219 15.10 19.67 -6.40
C ARG A 219 14.99 18.17 -6.11
N ALA A 220 15.78 17.66 -5.16
CA ALA A 220 15.74 16.24 -4.80
C ALA A 220 14.36 15.81 -4.29
N LEU A 221 13.67 16.69 -3.56
CA LEU A 221 12.32 16.42 -3.09
C LEU A 221 11.29 16.47 -4.22
N LEU A 222 11.40 17.43 -5.14
CA LEU A 222 10.54 17.49 -6.33
C LEU A 222 10.67 16.22 -7.17
N ASP A 223 11.90 15.74 -7.40
CA ASP A 223 12.15 14.48 -8.13
C ASP A 223 11.50 13.28 -7.43
N LEU A 224 11.58 13.23 -6.10
CA LEU A 224 10.95 12.19 -5.29
C LEU A 224 9.41 12.23 -5.40
N LEU A 225 8.81 13.42 -5.27
CA LEU A 225 7.36 13.63 -5.34
C LEU A 225 6.83 13.32 -6.75
N GLU A 226 7.55 13.76 -7.79
CA GLU A 226 7.21 13.45 -9.18
C GLU A 226 7.31 11.94 -9.44
N GLY A 227 8.35 11.28 -8.91
CA GLY A 227 8.49 9.83 -8.97
C GLY A 227 7.30 9.11 -8.33
N ASN A 228 6.89 9.52 -7.13
CA ASN A 228 5.73 8.95 -6.44
C ASN A 228 4.44 9.19 -7.22
N LEU A 229 4.23 10.42 -7.71
CA LEU A 229 3.07 10.76 -8.53
C LEU A 229 2.96 9.87 -9.77
N LYS A 230 4.07 9.68 -10.50
CA LYS A 230 4.14 8.80 -11.67
C LYS A 230 3.78 7.36 -11.31
N LYS A 231 4.30 6.82 -10.20
CA LYS A 231 3.99 5.45 -9.76
C LYS A 231 2.50 5.26 -9.52
N VAL A 232 1.86 6.22 -8.83
CA VAL A 232 0.42 6.16 -8.54
C VAL A 232 -0.39 6.24 -9.82
N LEU A 233 -0.06 7.17 -10.72
CA LEU A 233 -0.76 7.34 -11.99
C LEU A 233 -0.59 6.12 -12.91
N ILE A 234 0.60 5.55 -13.00
CA ILE A 234 0.86 4.32 -13.77
C ILE A 234 0.06 3.16 -13.17
N SER A 235 0.10 3.00 -11.85
CA SER A 235 -0.69 1.99 -11.14
C SER A 235 -2.19 2.17 -11.42
N ALA A 236 -2.73 3.37 -11.26
CA ALA A 236 -4.13 3.65 -11.53
C ALA A 236 -4.50 3.40 -13.00
N ALA A 237 -3.66 3.82 -13.94
CA ALA A 237 -3.90 3.63 -15.38
C ALA A 237 -3.95 2.14 -15.77
N ILE A 238 -3.10 1.30 -15.17
CA ILE A 238 -3.07 -0.14 -15.45
C ILE A 238 -4.25 -0.84 -14.76
N TRP A 239 -4.49 -0.53 -13.48
CA TRP A 239 -5.38 -1.35 -12.65
C TRP A 239 -6.83 -0.86 -12.65
N LEU A 240 -7.10 0.42 -12.86
CA LEU A 240 -8.47 0.94 -12.85
C LEU A 240 -9.34 0.32 -13.95
N PRO A 241 -8.89 0.20 -15.22
CA PRO A 241 -9.68 -0.48 -16.25
C PRO A 241 -9.96 -1.94 -15.89
N TYR A 242 -8.96 -2.64 -15.35
CA TYR A 242 -9.11 -4.02 -14.89
C TYR A 242 -10.13 -4.13 -13.74
N LEU A 243 -10.07 -3.25 -12.74
CA LEU A 243 -11.02 -3.24 -11.61
C LEU A 243 -12.45 -2.90 -12.04
N ILE A 244 -12.63 -2.17 -13.13
CA ILE A 244 -13.96 -1.81 -13.65
C ILE A 244 -14.53 -2.95 -14.50
N LEU A 245 -13.75 -3.44 -15.47
CA LEU A 245 -14.23 -4.28 -16.57
C LEU A 245 -14.03 -5.78 -16.36
N SER A 246 -13.08 -6.21 -15.52
CA SER A 246 -12.75 -7.63 -15.39
C SER A 246 -13.91 -8.46 -14.82
N ASP A 247 -14.29 -9.51 -15.53
CA ASP A 247 -15.26 -10.51 -15.05
C ASP A 247 -14.83 -11.11 -13.72
N ARG A 248 -13.54 -11.42 -13.55
CA ARG A 248 -12.99 -11.96 -12.29
C ARG A 248 -13.24 -11.02 -11.12
N VAL A 249 -12.98 -9.71 -11.30
CA VAL A 249 -13.22 -8.71 -10.25
C VAL A 249 -14.73 -8.56 -9.98
N ASN A 250 -15.55 -8.55 -11.04
CA ASN A 250 -17.00 -8.45 -10.92
C ASN A 250 -17.62 -9.67 -10.23
N ILE A 251 -17.18 -10.88 -10.54
CA ILE A 251 -17.64 -12.12 -9.89
C ILE A 251 -17.18 -12.14 -8.43
N THR A 252 -15.90 -11.86 -8.18
CA THR A 252 -15.28 -12.00 -6.85
C THR A 252 -15.80 -10.95 -5.86
N TYR A 253 -15.76 -9.66 -6.24
CA TYR A 253 -16.05 -8.57 -5.31
C TYR A 253 -17.47 -8.01 -5.45
N ARG A 254 -18.10 -8.16 -6.61
CA ARG A 254 -19.42 -7.55 -6.90
C ARG A 254 -20.55 -8.56 -7.12
N GLN A 255 -20.23 -9.87 -7.14
CA GLN A 255 -21.18 -10.98 -7.36
C GLN A 255 -22.01 -10.78 -8.65
N ARG A 256 -21.32 -10.48 -9.75
CA ARG A 256 -21.92 -10.27 -11.08
C ARG A 256 -21.19 -11.02 -12.17
N ILE A 257 -21.93 -11.49 -13.16
CA ILE A 257 -21.43 -12.11 -14.39
C ILE A 257 -21.86 -11.30 -15.60
N SER A 258 -21.08 -11.32 -16.69
CA SER A 258 -21.55 -10.79 -17.96
C SER A 258 -22.74 -11.64 -18.43
N LYS A 259 -23.76 -10.97 -18.98
CA LYS A 259 -24.75 -11.61 -19.84
C LYS A 259 -24.16 -11.95 -21.19
#